data_AF-R6FJL4-F1
#
_entry.id   AF-R6FJL4-F1
#
_cell.length_a   1.000
_cell.length_b   1.000
_cell.length_c   1.000
_cell.angle_alpha   90.00
_cell.angle_beta   90.00
_cell.angle_gamma   90.00
#
_symmetry.space_group_name_H-M   'P 1'
#
loop_
_entity.id
_entity.type
_entity.pdbx_description
1 polymer ?
#
loop_
_entity_poly.entity_id
_entity_poly.type
_entity_poly.pdbx_seq_one_letter_code
_entity_poly.pdbx_strand_id
1 'polypeptide(L)'
;MSAAQAAGYQLFDIETANEKAERDGIDLPFIPGREEDTEENILFKQRVRMFQYLVTATEGDNNKELIWGQRIDSDGTNSGEATTARLPNRVVKKSDGSWNGGWAGFAPTLYTVQHFYTENGELPEDDPDFFPQSEWYTRFYEGASSPSLTTDLDGEDVKNDIIKLNAKREARFYAWIAYDGCEYAKKINNGNPLWLNFKNTNTNGWRASDSRNISGTGYLSKKFIDPAINYTTSGSTNHAAARRPYIRMAELYLNLAECYAALNQEGEALNNLNIIRKRAGIRDLTSADLSEMSLMDWVRNERFVELFEEGHRYYDLRRWAIAPDKLKAGTRFALNGLTLNPTFEEFNTPMLIDQPFKWDTKQYLLPVWSRSDYDELYSNPQMVQAPGY
;
A
#
# COMPACT_ATOMS: atom_id res chain seq x y z
N MET A 1 19.94 1.63 16.81
CA MET A 1 19.56 3.01 16.46
C MET A 1 20.77 3.95 16.37
N SER A 2 21.45 4.25 17.48
CA SER A 2 22.57 5.21 17.50
C SER A 2 23.71 4.88 16.53
N ALA A 3 24.02 3.60 16.34
CA ALA A 3 25.02 3.17 15.36
C ALA A 3 24.63 3.50 13.91
N ALA A 4 23.34 3.37 13.56
CA ALA A 4 22.85 3.71 12.22
C ALA A 4 22.89 5.22 11.99
N GLN A 5 22.48 6.02 12.97
CA GLN A 5 22.60 7.48 12.90
C GLN A 5 24.06 7.94 12.80
N ALA A 6 24.96 7.33 13.59
CA ALA A 6 26.39 7.62 13.52
C ALA A 6 27.02 7.26 12.16
N ALA A 7 26.45 6.26 11.47
CA ALA A 7 26.82 5.90 10.10
C ALA A 7 26.15 6.79 9.03
N GLY A 8 25.37 7.80 9.43
CA GLY A 8 24.74 8.77 8.52
C GLY A 8 23.38 8.36 7.98
N TYR A 9 22.80 7.24 8.45
CA TYR A 9 21.44 6.86 8.06
C TYR A 9 20.41 7.78 8.76
N GLN A 10 19.40 8.20 7.99
CA GLN A 10 18.31 9.07 8.45
C GLN A 10 17.04 8.79 7.66
N LEU A 11 15.89 9.26 8.14
CA LEU A 11 14.64 9.09 7.40
C LEU A 11 14.67 9.90 6.09
N PHE A 12 14.05 9.37 5.04
CA PHE A 12 13.89 10.03 3.76
C PHE A 12 12.97 11.24 3.90
N ASP A 13 13.28 12.31 3.19
CA ASP A 13 12.64 13.62 3.36
C ASP A 13 12.08 14.19 2.05
N ILE A 14 11.26 15.23 2.20
CA ILE A 14 10.57 15.91 1.10
C ILE A 14 11.55 16.57 0.13
N GLU A 15 12.64 17.15 0.64
CA GLU A 15 13.65 17.84 -0.17
C GLU A 15 14.30 16.87 -1.15
N THR A 16 14.79 15.74 -0.65
CA THR A 16 15.41 14.67 -1.47
C THR A 16 14.42 14.13 -2.50
N ALA A 17 13.15 13.94 -2.11
CA ALA A 17 12.11 13.48 -3.03
C ALA A 17 11.78 14.49 -4.13
N ASN A 18 11.79 15.79 -3.82
CA ASN A 18 11.52 16.86 -4.77
C ASN A 18 12.66 17.01 -5.78
N GLU A 19 13.92 16.93 -5.34
CA GLU A 19 15.08 16.94 -6.24
C GLU A 19 15.03 15.78 -7.23
N LYS A 20 14.64 14.57 -6.79
CA LYS A 20 14.44 13.43 -7.69
C LYS A 20 13.28 13.67 -8.65
N ALA A 21 12.15 14.16 -8.16
CA ALA A 21 11.00 14.46 -9.00
C ALA A 21 11.28 15.50 -10.08
N GLU A 22 12.12 16.51 -9.79
CA GLU A 22 12.58 17.49 -10.77
C GLU A 22 13.41 16.83 -11.88
N ARG A 23 14.36 15.94 -11.52
CA ARG A 23 15.14 15.17 -12.50
C ARG A 23 14.27 14.27 -13.37
N ASP A 24 13.27 13.64 -12.76
CA ASP A 24 12.32 12.76 -13.46
C ASP A 24 11.23 13.55 -14.22
N GLY A 25 11.13 14.87 -13.98
CA GLY A 25 10.10 15.75 -14.52
C GLY A 25 8.68 15.36 -14.10
N ILE A 26 8.47 14.96 -12.84
CA ILE A 26 7.17 14.48 -12.34
C ILE A 26 6.49 15.55 -11.49
N ASP A 27 5.28 15.95 -11.91
CA ASP A 27 4.45 16.92 -11.20
C ASP A 27 3.86 16.36 -9.90
N LEU A 28 3.22 17.21 -9.10
CA LEU A 28 2.62 16.78 -7.84
C LEU A 28 1.40 15.88 -8.11
N PRO A 29 1.20 14.81 -7.31
CA PRO A 29 0.09 13.89 -7.53
C PRO A 29 -1.27 14.57 -7.31
N PHE A 30 -2.30 14.08 -7.99
CA PHE A 30 -3.68 14.39 -7.62
C PHE A 30 -4.03 13.80 -6.24
N ILE A 31 -4.74 14.57 -5.40
CA ILE A 31 -5.23 14.15 -4.09
C ILE A 31 -6.66 14.70 -3.91
N PRO A 32 -7.66 13.84 -3.62
CA PRO A 32 -9.05 14.28 -3.50
C PRO A 32 -9.22 15.26 -2.32
N GLY A 33 -9.85 16.40 -2.60
CA GLY A 33 -10.08 17.46 -1.62
C GLY A 33 -8.87 18.37 -1.38
N ARG A 34 -7.77 18.17 -2.12
CA ARG A 34 -6.55 18.99 -2.06
C ARG A 34 -6.11 19.44 -3.45
N GLU A 35 -7.05 19.70 -4.35
CA GLU A 35 -6.77 20.03 -5.75
C GLU A 35 -6.11 21.40 -5.88
N GLU A 36 -6.62 22.40 -5.13
CA GLU A 36 -6.09 23.76 -5.14
C GLU A 36 -4.64 23.82 -4.66
N ASP A 37 -3.85 24.70 -5.28
CA ASP A 37 -2.43 24.89 -4.98
C ASP A 37 -2.22 25.91 -3.84
N THR A 38 -2.80 25.61 -2.68
CA THR A 38 -2.48 26.29 -1.42
C THR A 38 -1.15 25.77 -0.86
N GLU A 39 -0.46 26.55 -0.02
CA GLU A 39 0.81 26.12 0.60
C GLU A 39 0.66 24.80 1.37
N GLU A 40 -0.45 24.62 2.08
CA GLU A 40 -0.76 23.39 2.81
C GLU A 40 -0.94 22.20 1.87
N ASN A 41 -1.73 22.36 0.80
CA ASN A 41 -1.98 21.29 -0.17
C ASN A 41 -0.71 20.92 -0.95
N ILE A 42 0.11 21.91 -1.32
CA ILE A 42 1.40 21.67 -1.96
C ILE A 42 2.30 20.84 -1.03
N LEU A 43 2.42 21.23 0.25
CA LEU A 43 3.23 20.49 1.22
C LEU A 43 2.71 19.06 1.43
N PHE A 44 1.39 18.88 1.49
CA PHE A 44 0.78 17.56 1.60
C PHE A 44 1.08 16.69 0.35
N LYS A 45 0.88 17.22 -0.86
CA LYS A 45 1.20 16.53 -2.12
C LYS A 45 2.69 16.17 -2.22
N GLN A 46 3.58 17.07 -1.79
CA GLN A 46 5.02 16.82 -1.71
C GLN A 46 5.34 15.68 -0.73
N ARG A 47 4.63 15.58 0.39
CA ARG A 47 4.78 14.49 1.35
C ARG A 47 4.27 13.16 0.81
N VAL A 48 3.16 13.14 0.06
CA VAL A 48 2.70 11.95 -0.67
C VAL A 48 3.79 11.48 -1.64
N ARG A 49 4.34 12.39 -2.45
CA ARG A 49 5.45 12.11 -3.37
C ARG A 49 6.68 11.56 -2.64
N MET A 50 7.04 12.12 -1.48
CA MET A 50 8.14 11.61 -0.66
C MET A 50 7.95 10.13 -0.33
N PHE A 51 6.75 9.70 0.08
CA PHE A 51 6.49 8.28 0.34
C PHE A 51 6.43 7.42 -0.93
N GLN A 52 6.06 7.98 -2.08
CA GLN A 52 6.15 7.26 -3.35
C GLN A 52 7.62 6.98 -3.73
N TYR A 53 8.50 7.97 -3.56
CA TYR A 53 9.93 7.82 -3.85
C TYR A 53 10.73 7.11 -2.74
N LEU A 54 10.27 7.10 -1.48
CA LEU A 54 10.95 6.47 -0.34
C LEU A 54 11.53 5.10 -0.66
N VAL A 55 10.74 4.25 -1.33
CA VAL A 55 11.07 2.84 -1.59
C VAL A 55 11.56 2.58 -3.03
N THR A 56 11.70 3.63 -3.84
CA THR A 56 12.19 3.54 -5.23
C THR A 56 13.47 4.35 -5.45
N ALA A 57 13.68 5.40 -4.66
CA ALA A 57 14.90 6.19 -4.64
C ALA A 57 16.08 5.38 -4.10
N THR A 58 17.24 5.59 -4.72
CA THR A 58 18.48 4.92 -4.37
C THR A 58 19.38 5.81 -3.52
N GLU A 59 20.47 5.25 -2.99
CA GLU A 59 21.54 6.04 -2.36
C GLU A 59 22.11 7.11 -3.31
N GLY A 60 22.14 6.84 -4.63
CA GLY A 60 22.54 7.82 -5.64
C GLY A 60 21.57 8.99 -5.78
N ASP A 61 20.32 8.81 -5.32
CA ASP A 61 19.32 9.87 -5.17
C ASP A 61 19.37 10.50 -3.77
N ASN A 62 20.43 10.27 -2.99
CA ASN A 62 20.60 10.73 -1.60
C ASN A 62 19.61 10.09 -0.61
N ASN A 63 18.99 8.95 -0.96
CA ASN A 63 18.18 8.19 0.00
C ASN A 63 19.05 7.49 1.05
N LYS A 64 19.05 8.04 2.27
CA LYS A 64 19.79 7.54 3.44
C LYS A 64 18.95 6.74 4.43
N GLU A 65 17.73 6.34 4.06
CA GLU A 65 16.85 5.58 4.96
C GLU A 65 17.11 4.06 4.87
N LEU A 66 17.51 3.58 3.70
CA LEU A 66 17.74 2.16 3.45
C LEU A 66 19.09 1.72 4.05
N ILE A 67 19.04 0.92 5.12
CA ILE A 67 20.25 0.37 5.77
C ILE A 67 20.70 -0.88 5.03
N TRP A 68 19.75 -1.78 4.76
CA TRP A 68 19.99 -2.98 3.97
C TRP A 68 18.79 -3.21 3.07
N GLY A 69 19.03 -3.22 1.76
CA GLY A 69 18.03 -3.60 0.79
C GLY A 69 18.63 -4.47 -0.30
N GLN A 70 17.78 -5.32 -0.87
CA GLN A 70 18.15 -6.16 -1.99
C GLN A 70 17.46 -5.65 -3.25
N ARG A 71 18.24 -5.52 -4.33
CA ARG A 71 17.70 -5.50 -5.67
C ARG A 71 17.44 -6.95 -6.07
N ILE A 72 16.20 -7.27 -6.40
CA ILE A 72 15.84 -8.61 -6.87
C ILE A 72 16.07 -8.63 -8.39
N ASP A 73 17.02 -9.43 -8.87
CA ASP A 73 17.40 -9.42 -10.29
C ASP A 73 16.27 -9.89 -11.23
N SER A 74 15.37 -10.77 -10.76
CA SER A 74 14.17 -11.18 -11.50
C SER A 74 13.22 -10.00 -11.73
N ASP A 75 13.19 -9.02 -10.81
CA ASP A 75 12.45 -7.78 -11.01
C ASP A 75 13.09 -6.93 -12.12
N GLY A 76 14.36 -7.12 -12.48
CA GLY A 76 14.98 -6.43 -13.61
C GLY A 76 14.86 -7.16 -14.96
N THR A 77 14.81 -8.49 -14.94
CA THR A 77 15.09 -9.33 -16.13
C THR A 77 13.89 -10.14 -16.63
N ASN A 78 12.85 -10.35 -15.81
CA ASN A 78 11.63 -11.07 -16.20
C ASN A 78 10.43 -10.12 -16.34
N SER A 79 10.55 -9.10 -17.19
CA SER A 79 9.54 -8.05 -17.39
C SER A 79 9.14 -7.26 -16.13
N GLY A 80 9.92 -7.35 -15.05
CA GLY A 80 9.61 -6.70 -13.79
C GLY A 80 8.41 -7.29 -13.06
N GLU A 81 8.36 -8.61 -12.93
CA GLU A 81 7.29 -9.37 -12.27
C GLU A 81 6.70 -8.71 -11.00
N ALA A 82 7.53 -8.26 -10.05
CA ALA A 82 6.99 -7.61 -8.85
C ALA A 82 6.31 -6.25 -9.12
N THR A 83 6.78 -5.51 -10.14
CA THR A 83 6.11 -4.30 -10.65
C THR A 83 4.86 -4.67 -11.43
N THR A 84 4.95 -5.60 -12.38
CA THR A 84 3.83 -6.08 -13.20
C THR A 84 2.69 -6.60 -12.34
N ALA A 85 2.98 -7.30 -11.25
CA ALA A 85 1.96 -7.79 -10.33
C ALA A 85 1.16 -6.68 -9.61
N ARG A 86 1.72 -5.47 -9.51
CA ARG A 86 1.08 -4.29 -8.89
C ARG A 86 0.36 -3.42 -9.91
N LEU A 87 0.83 -3.43 -11.16
CA LEU A 87 0.27 -2.61 -12.22
C LEU A 87 -1.19 -3.01 -12.51
N PRO A 88 -2.06 -2.03 -12.82
CA PRO A 88 -3.39 -2.28 -13.35
C PRO A 88 -3.31 -3.12 -14.63
N ASN A 89 -4.33 -3.93 -14.89
CA ASN A 89 -4.36 -4.83 -16.05
C ASN A 89 -4.32 -4.14 -17.43
N ARG A 90 -4.64 -2.84 -17.50
CA ARG A 90 -4.50 -2.00 -18.68
C ARG A 90 -3.83 -0.69 -18.27
N VAL A 91 -2.70 -0.38 -18.90
CA VAL A 91 -1.86 0.79 -18.61
C VAL A 91 -1.64 1.66 -19.84
N VAL A 92 -1.42 1.05 -21.00
CA VAL A 92 -1.30 1.76 -22.29
C VAL A 92 -1.81 0.87 -23.43
N LYS A 93 -2.50 1.47 -24.40
CA LYS A 93 -2.90 0.82 -25.64
C LYS A 93 -1.77 0.95 -26.65
N LYS A 94 -1.25 -0.17 -27.14
CA LYS A 94 -0.16 -0.17 -28.14
C LYS A 94 -0.69 0.20 -29.53
N SER A 95 0.22 0.60 -30.41
CA SER A 95 -0.10 0.95 -31.81
C SER A 95 -0.70 -0.22 -32.60
N ASP A 96 -0.46 -1.46 -32.17
CA ASP A 96 -1.05 -2.69 -32.73
C ASP A 96 -2.47 -2.99 -32.21
N GLY A 97 -3.02 -2.13 -31.34
CA GLY A 97 -4.35 -2.28 -30.74
C GLY A 97 -4.41 -3.16 -29.49
N SER A 98 -3.35 -3.89 -29.15
CA SER A 98 -3.26 -4.68 -27.92
C SER A 98 -2.85 -3.83 -26.71
N TRP A 99 -3.10 -4.34 -25.50
CA TRP A 99 -2.83 -3.61 -24.26
C TRP A 99 -1.52 -4.06 -23.62
N ASN A 100 -0.77 -3.10 -23.09
CA ASN A 100 0.22 -3.34 -22.04
C ASN A 100 -0.42 -3.05 -20.68
N GLY A 101 -0.05 -3.84 -19.67
CA GLY A 101 -0.56 -3.72 -18.31
C GLY A 101 0.06 -4.77 -17.39
N GLY A 102 -0.45 -4.84 -16.18
CA GLY A 102 -0.03 -5.76 -15.14
C GLY A 102 -1.03 -6.86 -14.83
N TRP A 103 -0.83 -7.49 -13.67
CA TRP A 103 -1.69 -8.56 -13.17
C TRP A 103 -2.71 -8.08 -12.15
N ALA A 104 -2.59 -6.83 -11.67
CA ALA A 104 -3.47 -6.27 -10.64
C ALA A 104 -3.60 -7.21 -9.41
N GLY A 105 -2.53 -7.93 -9.07
CA GLY A 105 -2.52 -9.02 -8.10
C GLY A 105 -2.23 -8.59 -6.66
N PHE A 106 -1.59 -7.43 -6.45
CA PHE A 106 -1.43 -6.85 -5.13
C PHE A 106 -2.65 -6.01 -4.79
N ALA A 107 -3.67 -6.67 -4.24
CA ALA A 107 -4.99 -6.11 -3.97
C ALA A 107 -5.22 -5.95 -2.45
N PRO A 108 -5.02 -4.74 -1.88
CA PRO A 108 -5.25 -4.48 -0.46
C PRO A 108 -6.69 -4.83 -0.04
N THR A 109 -6.82 -5.41 1.15
CA THR A 109 -8.14 -5.68 1.77
C THR A 109 -8.75 -4.41 2.36
N LEU A 110 -10.06 -4.41 2.63
CA LEU A 110 -10.71 -3.33 3.38
C LEU A 110 -10.09 -3.11 4.77
N TYR A 111 -9.58 -4.15 5.41
CA TYR A 111 -8.81 -4.00 6.65
C TYR A 111 -7.65 -3.02 6.46
N THR A 112 -6.88 -3.15 5.38
CA THR A 112 -5.79 -2.22 5.06
C THR A 112 -6.32 -0.80 4.90
N VAL A 113 -7.34 -0.62 4.06
CA VAL A 113 -7.90 0.70 3.74
C VAL A 113 -8.46 1.38 4.99
N GLN A 114 -9.02 0.61 5.93
CA GLN A 114 -9.57 1.10 7.19
C GLN A 114 -8.53 1.28 8.30
N HIS A 115 -7.28 0.82 8.13
CA HIS A 115 -6.24 0.90 9.17
C HIS A 115 -5.05 1.80 8.81
N PHE A 116 -4.97 2.28 7.57
CA PHE A 116 -4.27 3.53 7.30
C PHE A 116 -4.98 4.67 8.04
N TYR A 117 -4.26 5.70 8.44
CA TYR A 117 -4.85 6.79 9.21
C TYR A 117 -5.63 7.76 8.33
N THR A 118 -6.46 8.57 8.99
CA THR A 118 -6.99 9.82 8.46
C THR A 118 -5.87 10.86 8.38
N GLU A 119 -6.12 12.02 7.78
CA GLU A 119 -5.17 13.14 7.78
C GLU A 119 -4.89 13.69 9.20
N ASN A 120 -5.77 13.42 10.16
CA ASN A 120 -5.58 13.77 11.57
C ASN A 120 -4.67 12.77 12.31
N GLY A 121 -4.35 11.63 11.71
CA GLY A 121 -3.53 10.59 12.32
C GLY A 121 -4.30 9.57 13.16
N GLU A 122 -5.63 9.57 13.07
CA GLU A 122 -6.51 8.63 13.75
C GLU A 122 -6.93 7.47 12.85
N LEU A 123 -7.39 6.36 13.43
CA LEU A 123 -8.11 5.37 12.66
C LEU A 123 -9.43 5.98 12.14
N PRO A 124 -9.84 5.73 10.89
CA PRO A 124 -11.10 6.22 10.35
C PRO A 124 -12.34 5.97 11.22
N GLU A 125 -12.38 4.88 11.99
CA GLU A 125 -13.49 4.56 12.88
C GLU A 125 -13.49 5.36 14.20
N ASP A 126 -12.30 5.83 14.61
CA ASP A 126 -12.08 6.53 15.88
C ASP A 126 -11.95 8.04 15.69
N ASP A 127 -11.82 8.53 14.45
CA ASP A 127 -11.68 9.95 14.13
C ASP A 127 -13.04 10.68 14.12
N PRO A 128 -13.32 11.58 15.08
CA PRO A 128 -14.57 12.31 15.14
C PRO A 128 -14.74 13.34 14.00
N ASP A 129 -13.63 13.76 13.37
CA ASP A 129 -13.63 14.73 12.26
C ASP A 129 -13.64 14.03 10.88
N PHE A 130 -13.64 12.69 10.87
CA PHE A 130 -13.79 11.89 9.67
C PHE A 130 -15.27 11.60 9.34
N PHE A 131 -15.51 11.05 8.15
CA PHE A 131 -16.86 10.69 7.74
C PHE A 131 -17.43 9.55 8.60
N PRO A 132 -18.72 9.59 8.97
CA PRO A 132 -19.34 8.49 9.71
C PRO A 132 -19.30 7.20 8.88
N GLN A 133 -19.15 6.06 9.56
CA GLN A 133 -18.98 4.75 8.90
C GLN A 133 -20.11 4.40 7.91
N SER A 134 -21.34 4.86 8.17
CA SER A 134 -22.50 4.68 7.28
C SER A 134 -22.34 5.37 5.92
N GLU A 135 -21.45 6.35 5.81
CA GLU A 135 -21.23 7.15 4.59
C GLU A 135 -19.93 6.81 3.86
N TRP A 136 -19.08 5.96 4.44
CA TRP A 136 -17.76 5.62 3.90
C TRP A 136 -17.77 5.21 2.43
N TYR A 137 -18.83 4.53 2.01
CA TYR A 137 -19.00 3.98 0.65
C TYR A 137 -19.86 4.85 -0.27
N THR A 138 -20.14 6.09 0.13
CA THR A 138 -20.81 7.10 -0.71
C THR A 138 -19.78 8.03 -1.35
N ARG A 139 -20.18 8.74 -2.42
CA ARG A 139 -19.28 9.64 -3.17
C ARG A 139 -18.76 10.76 -2.28
N PHE A 140 -17.48 11.07 -2.43
CA PHE A 140 -16.85 12.22 -1.80
C PHE A 140 -17.27 13.53 -2.48
N TYR A 141 -17.30 13.58 -3.81
CA TYR A 141 -17.82 14.73 -4.56
C TYR A 141 -19.35 14.63 -4.67
N GLU A 142 -20.05 15.31 -3.77
CA GLU A 142 -21.50 15.29 -3.71
C GLU A 142 -22.13 15.87 -4.98
N GLY A 143 -23.22 15.25 -5.45
CA GLY A 143 -23.91 15.64 -6.69
C GLY A 143 -23.21 15.22 -7.98
N ALA A 144 -22.01 14.62 -7.90
CA ALA A 144 -21.35 14.06 -9.06
C ALA A 144 -22.03 12.78 -9.55
N SER A 145 -21.75 12.41 -10.81
CA SER A 145 -22.24 11.17 -11.43
C SER A 145 -21.07 10.35 -11.97
N SER A 146 -21.27 9.05 -12.06
CA SER A 146 -20.27 8.15 -12.64
C SER A 146 -20.00 8.53 -14.10
N PRO A 147 -18.74 8.50 -14.55
CA PRO A 147 -18.41 8.81 -15.92
C PRO A 147 -18.99 7.75 -16.87
N SER A 148 -19.09 8.11 -18.15
CA SER A 148 -19.52 7.15 -19.17
C SER A 148 -18.47 6.04 -19.32
N LEU A 149 -18.92 4.80 -19.55
CA LEU A 149 -18.01 3.70 -19.84
C LEU A 149 -17.40 3.89 -21.24
N THR A 150 -16.10 4.19 -21.29
CA THR A 150 -15.37 4.41 -22.55
C THR A 150 -14.53 3.18 -22.93
N THR A 151 -14.00 3.16 -24.16
CA THR A 151 -13.14 2.07 -24.67
C THR A 151 -11.64 2.39 -24.61
N ASP A 152 -11.29 3.64 -24.31
CA ASP A 152 -9.93 4.08 -24.07
C ASP A 152 -9.72 4.24 -22.56
N LEU A 153 -8.47 4.44 -22.12
CA LEU A 153 -8.20 4.62 -20.69
C LEU A 153 -8.96 5.84 -20.17
N ASP A 154 -9.54 5.70 -18.98
CA ASP A 154 -10.42 6.73 -18.43
C ASP A 154 -9.66 8.03 -18.12
N GLY A 155 -10.40 9.14 -18.18
CA GLY A 155 -9.90 10.48 -17.88
C GLY A 155 -10.11 10.87 -16.43
N GLU A 156 -9.77 12.12 -16.10
CA GLU A 156 -9.87 12.66 -14.74
C GLU A 156 -11.29 12.63 -14.15
N ASP A 157 -12.33 12.56 -14.97
CA ASP A 157 -13.73 12.53 -14.54
C ASP A 157 -14.09 11.29 -13.69
N VAL A 158 -13.31 10.21 -13.73
CA VAL A 158 -13.51 9.08 -12.79
C VAL A 158 -13.32 9.47 -11.33
N LYS A 159 -12.63 10.59 -11.04
CA LYS A 159 -12.49 11.07 -9.66
C LYS A 159 -13.85 11.31 -8.99
N ASN A 160 -14.91 11.55 -9.77
CA ASN A 160 -16.28 11.69 -9.29
C ASN A 160 -16.80 10.48 -8.51
N ASP A 161 -16.23 9.30 -8.74
CA ASP A 161 -16.59 8.05 -8.05
C ASP A 161 -15.65 7.72 -6.88
N ILE A 162 -14.76 8.62 -6.47
CA ILE A 162 -14.00 8.45 -5.23
C ILE A 162 -14.97 8.44 -4.05
N ILE A 163 -14.89 7.39 -3.22
CA ILE A 163 -15.69 7.28 -1.99
C ILE A 163 -15.10 8.07 -0.83
N LYS A 164 -15.94 8.46 0.14
CA LYS A 164 -15.56 9.19 1.36
C LYS A 164 -14.44 8.49 2.16
N LEU A 165 -14.44 7.15 2.23
CA LEU A 165 -13.37 6.38 2.90
C LEU A 165 -11.98 6.61 2.27
N ASN A 166 -11.91 6.98 0.99
CA ASN A 166 -10.63 7.17 0.28
C ASN A 166 -10.22 8.65 0.21
N ALA A 167 -10.97 9.56 0.82
CA ALA A 167 -10.66 10.98 0.94
C ALA A 167 -10.22 11.33 2.37
N LYS A 168 -9.60 12.51 2.58
CA LYS A 168 -9.10 12.99 3.88
C LYS A 168 -8.23 11.98 4.65
N ARG A 169 -7.41 11.24 3.92
CA ARG A 169 -6.47 10.24 4.46
C ARG A 169 -5.07 10.81 4.64
N GLU A 170 -4.22 10.10 5.36
CA GLU A 170 -2.80 10.48 5.51
C GLU A 170 -2.01 10.34 4.19
N ALA A 171 -0.81 10.95 4.14
CA ALA A 171 0.03 10.94 2.95
C ALA A 171 0.45 9.52 2.49
N ARG A 172 0.69 8.59 3.42
CA ARG A 172 1.07 7.19 3.12
C ARG A 172 -0.04 6.43 2.40
N PHE A 173 -1.31 6.73 2.69
CA PHE A 173 -2.45 6.12 2.01
C PHE A 173 -2.43 6.46 0.52
N TYR A 174 -2.34 7.74 0.17
CA TYR A 174 -2.31 8.18 -1.23
C TYR A 174 -1.03 7.79 -1.98
N ALA A 175 0.07 7.61 -1.24
CA ALA A 175 1.32 7.16 -1.82
C ALA A 175 1.24 5.68 -2.25
N TRP A 176 0.58 4.83 -1.48
CA TRP A 176 0.71 3.38 -1.59
C TRP A 176 -0.56 2.63 -1.95
N ILE A 177 -1.74 3.20 -1.70
CA ILE A 177 -3.03 2.62 -2.04
C ILE A 177 -3.58 3.32 -3.28
N ALA A 178 -3.98 2.51 -4.26
CA ALA A 178 -4.72 2.92 -5.44
C ALA A 178 -6.15 2.37 -5.35
N TYR A 179 -7.10 3.16 -5.82
CA TYR A 179 -8.54 2.90 -5.70
C TYR A 179 -9.27 3.44 -6.93
N ASP A 180 -10.53 3.03 -7.08
CA ASP A 180 -11.41 3.53 -8.15
C ASP A 180 -11.51 5.07 -8.10
N GLY A 181 -11.30 5.71 -9.25
CA GLY A 181 -11.27 7.17 -9.40
C GLY A 181 -9.93 7.84 -9.13
N CYS A 182 -8.89 7.12 -8.66
CA CYS A 182 -7.59 7.73 -8.38
C CYS A 182 -6.69 7.84 -9.64
N GLU A 183 -5.80 8.83 -9.63
CA GLU A 183 -4.64 8.87 -10.52
C GLU A 183 -3.58 7.84 -10.03
N TYR A 184 -3.33 6.80 -10.83
CA TYR A 184 -2.37 5.75 -10.49
C TYR A 184 -0.93 6.27 -10.55
N ALA A 185 -0.57 6.89 -11.68
CA ALA A 185 0.74 7.51 -11.93
C ALA A 185 0.64 8.56 -13.06
N LYS A 186 1.47 9.61 -12.98
CA LYS A 186 1.41 10.83 -13.82
C LYS A 186 1.80 10.64 -15.28
N LYS A 187 2.74 9.74 -15.58
CA LYS A 187 3.32 9.58 -16.93
C LYS A 187 3.26 8.16 -17.46
N ILE A 188 2.58 7.26 -16.76
CA ILE A 188 2.63 5.83 -17.05
C ILE A 188 2.05 5.45 -18.41
N ASN A 189 1.10 6.23 -18.93
CA ASN A 189 0.38 5.96 -20.16
C ASN A 189 0.95 6.83 -21.30
N ASN A 190 2.08 6.41 -21.87
CA ASN A 190 2.77 7.10 -22.96
C ASN A 190 3.03 8.58 -22.66
N GLY A 191 3.50 8.88 -21.45
CA GLY A 191 3.73 10.23 -20.95
C GLY A 191 2.51 10.94 -20.37
N ASN A 192 1.32 10.32 -20.40
CA ASN A 192 0.08 10.83 -19.82
C ASN A 192 -0.27 10.12 -18.50
N PRO A 193 -1.15 10.71 -17.66
CA PRO A 193 -1.63 10.04 -16.47
C PRO A 193 -2.50 8.82 -16.81
N LEU A 194 -2.55 7.88 -15.87
CA LEU A 194 -3.52 6.79 -15.86
C LEU A 194 -4.49 7.00 -14.70
N TRP A 195 -5.77 7.16 -15.02
CA TRP A 195 -6.85 7.18 -14.05
C TRP A 195 -7.54 5.82 -13.99
N LEU A 196 -7.83 5.34 -12.79
CA LEU A 196 -8.40 4.01 -12.60
C LEU A 196 -9.92 4.02 -12.60
N ASN A 197 -10.51 3.14 -13.39
CA ASN A 197 -11.92 2.81 -13.33
C ASN A 197 -12.09 1.29 -13.18
N PHE A 198 -12.22 0.82 -11.95
CA PHE A 198 -12.44 -0.59 -11.66
C PHE A 198 -13.88 -1.04 -11.98
N LYS A 199 -14.76 -0.10 -12.31
CA LYS A 199 -16.13 -0.38 -12.75
C LYS A 199 -16.25 -0.52 -14.26
N ASN A 200 -15.23 -0.18 -15.05
CA ASN A 200 -15.30 -0.25 -16.52
C ASN A 200 -14.51 -1.45 -17.08
N THR A 201 -15.21 -2.45 -17.61
CA THR A 201 -14.61 -3.66 -18.19
C THR A 201 -13.69 -3.40 -19.40
N ASN A 202 -13.88 -2.26 -20.06
CA ASN A 202 -13.04 -1.83 -21.18
C ASN A 202 -11.74 -1.14 -20.74
N THR A 203 -11.55 -0.91 -19.46
CA THR A 203 -10.32 -0.33 -18.90
C THR A 203 -9.80 -1.24 -17.79
N ASN A 204 -10.01 -0.89 -16.53
CA ASN A 204 -9.40 -1.56 -15.39
C ASN A 204 -10.34 -2.50 -14.64
N GLY A 205 -11.63 -2.54 -15.00
CA GLY A 205 -12.64 -3.37 -14.37
C GLY A 205 -12.63 -4.83 -14.80
N TRP A 206 -13.38 -5.63 -14.04
CA TRP A 206 -13.46 -7.07 -14.24
C TRP A 206 -14.06 -7.42 -15.60
N ARG A 207 -13.52 -8.48 -16.23
CA ARG A 207 -14.01 -9.01 -17.50
C ARG A 207 -13.92 -10.53 -17.49
N ALA A 208 -14.95 -11.20 -18.00
CA ALA A 208 -15.01 -12.66 -18.03
C ALA A 208 -13.89 -13.30 -18.87
N SER A 209 -13.40 -12.59 -19.90
CA SER A 209 -12.32 -13.07 -20.78
C SER A 209 -10.93 -13.06 -20.12
N ASP A 210 -10.76 -12.36 -19.00
CA ASP A 210 -9.52 -12.31 -18.22
C ASP A 210 -9.87 -12.09 -16.75
N SER A 211 -10.29 -13.18 -16.11
CA SER A 211 -10.70 -13.19 -14.71
C SER A 211 -9.52 -13.35 -13.73
N ARG A 212 -8.28 -13.44 -14.24
CA ARG A 212 -7.08 -13.70 -13.42
C ARG A 212 -6.29 -12.43 -13.13
N ASN A 213 -6.25 -11.48 -14.07
CA ASN A 213 -5.49 -10.24 -13.94
C ASN A 213 -6.43 -9.08 -13.62
N ILE A 214 -6.93 -9.04 -12.38
CA ILE A 214 -7.91 -8.05 -11.94
C ILE A 214 -7.81 -7.76 -10.45
N SER A 215 -8.06 -6.50 -10.06
CA SER A 215 -8.21 -6.13 -8.67
C SER A 215 -9.55 -6.64 -8.14
N GLY A 216 -9.55 -7.83 -7.54
CA GLY A 216 -10.76 -8.40 -6.95
C GLY A 216 -11.25 -7.65 -5.70
N THR A 217 -10.39 -6.88 -5.05
CA THR A 217 -10.77 -6.15 -3.82
C THR A 217 -11.32 -4.75 -4.06
N GLY A 218 -11.24 -4.24 -5.30
CA GLY A 218 -11.50 -2.84 -5.64
C GLY A 218 -10.38 -1.87 -5.27
N TYR A 219 -9.22 -2.39 -4.86
CA TYR A 219 -8.02 -1.63 -4.50
C TYR A 219 -6.76 -2.26 -5.10
N LEU A 220 -5.72 -1.46 -5.35
CA LEU A 220 -4.40 -1.93 -5.72
C LEU A 220 -3.33 -1.30 -4.83
N SER A 221 -2.23 -2.02 -4.63
CA SER A 221 -1.02 -1.43 -4.05
C SER A 221 -0.17 -0.84 -5.16
N LYS A 222 0.21 0.43 -5.00
CA LYS A 222 1.22 1.09 -5.82
C LYS A 222 2.51 1.39 -5.06
N LYS A 223 2.69 0.83 -3.85
CA LYS A 223 3.99 0.84 -3.17
C LYS A 223 5.02 0.13 -4.04
N PHE A 224 6.24 0.68 -4.11
CA PHE A 224 7.33 0.21 -4.98
C PHE A 224 7.14 0.47 -6.48
N ILE A 225 6.16 1.27 -6.86
CA ILE A 225 6.03 1.77 -8.24
C ILE A 225 6.73 3.12 -8.33
N ASP A 226 7.73 3.22 -9.20
CA ASP A 226 8.43 4.47 -9.44
C ASP A 226 7.45 5.50 -10.03
N PRO A 227 7.29 6.70 -9.43
CA PRO A 227 6.46 7.76 -10.00
C PRO A 227 6.80 8.12 -11.46
N ALA A 228 8.04 7.90 -11.89
CA ALA A 228 8.52 8.15 -13.24
C ALA A 228 8.28 7.00 -14.24
N ILE A 229 7.62 5.91 -13.80
CA ILE A 229 7.32 4.78 -14.66
C ILE A 229 6.49 5.22 -15.88
N ASN A 230 6.85 4.68 -17.05
CA ASN A 230 6.25 4.96 -18.35
C ASN A 230 6.19 3.70 -19.19
N TYR A 231 5.06 3.50 -19.88
CA TYR A 231 4.86 2.50 -20.92
C TYR A 231 4.42 3.22 -22.19
N THR A 232 5.11 2.97 -23.30
CA THR A 232 4.83 3.64 -24.57
C THR A 232 3.91 2.82 -25.48
N THR A 233 3.29 3.48 -26.45
CA THR A 233 2.48 2.81 -27.48
C THR A 233 3.29 1.87 -28.38
N SER A 234 4.62 2.04 -28.44
CA SER A 234 5.55 1.14 -29.13
C SER A 234 5.89 -0.13 -28.32
N GLY A 235 5.42 -0.23 -27.07
CA GLY A 235 5.70 -1.36 -26.19
C GLY A 235 6.97 -1.23 -25.35
N SER A 236 7.64 -0.07 -25.38
CA SER A 236 8.79 0.21 -24.53
C SER A 236 8.37 0.57 -23.10
N THR A 237 9.24 0.31 -22.13
CA THR A 237 9.09 0.70 -20.74
C THR A 237 10.42 1.13 -20.15
N ASN A 238 10.38 2.06 -19.18
CA ASN A 238 11.54 2.49 -18.40
C ASN A 238 11.56 1.90 -16.98
N HIS A 239 10.83 0.80 -16.75
CA HIS A 239 10.78 0.14 -15.46
C HIS A 239 12.19 -0.16 -14.90
N ALA A 240 12.39 0.18 -13.62
CA ALA A 240 13.57 -0.16 -12.85
C ALA A 240 13.20 -0.94 -11.58
N ALA A 241 13.96 -1.99 -11.29
CA ALA A 241 13.74 -2.81 -10.09
C ALA A 241 13.99 -1.98 -8.82
N ALA A 242 12.93 -1.71 -8.07
CA ALA A 242 13.00 -1.08 -6.76
C ALA A 242 13.79 -1.96 -5.77
N ARG A 243 14.50 -1.33 -4.84
CA ARG A 243 15.20 -2.05 -3.76
C ARG A 243 14.18 -2.44 -2.70
N ARG A 244 14.11 -3.73 -2.38
CA ARG A 244 13.27 -4.22 -1.28
C ARG A 244 14.02 -4.00 0.03
N PRO A 245 13.48 -3.20 0.98
CA PRO A 245 14.12 -3.02 2.27
C PRO A 245 14.05 -4.32 3.07
N TYR A 246 15.20 -4.73 3.59
CA TYR A 246 15.28 -5.68 4.69
C TYR A 246 15.40 -4.98 6.03
N ILE A 247 16.13 -3.86 6.06
CA ILE A 247 16.25 -2.99 7.22
C ILE A 247 16.27 -1.54 6.72
N ARG A 248 15.45 -0.69 7.33
CA ARG A 248 15.48 0.76 7.11
C ARG A 248 15.23 1.53 8.40
N MET A 249 15.58 2.82 8.41
CA MET A 249 15.56 3.64 9.62
C MET A 249 14.21 3.65 10.35
N ALA A 250 13.08 3.71 9.63
CA ALA A 250 11.76 3.68 10.28
C ALA A 250 11.52 2.42 11.13
N GLU A 251 11.99 1.26 10.67
CA GLU A 251 11.84 0.01 11.40
C GLU A 251 12.58 0.07 12.75
N LEU A 252 13.75 0.71 12.80
CA LEU A 252 14.53 0.82 14.04
C LEU A 252 13.81 1.66 15.10
N TYR A 253 13.16 2.76 14.70
CA TYR A 253 12.31 3.56 15.60
C TYR A 253 11.11 2.75 16.09
N LEU A 254 10.43 2.04 15.19
CA LEU A 254 9.27 1.22 15.56
C LEU A 254 9.65 0.04 16.46
N ASN A 255 10.82 -0.57 16.25
CA ASN A 255 11.35 -1.63 17.12
C ASN A 255 11.61 -1.08 18.53
N LEU A 256 12.19 0.12 18.66
CA LEU A 256 12.37 0.79 19.96
C LEU A 256 11.04 1.13 20.62
N ALA A 257 10.09 1.71 19.87
CA ALA A 257 8.77 2.04 20.37
C ALA A 257 8.06 0.81 20.94
N GLU A 258 8.13 -0.33 20.26
CA GLU A 258 7.54 -1.58 20.73
C GLU A 258 8.20 -2.11 22.01
N CYS A 259 9.53 -2.09 22.08
CA CYS A 259 10.26 -2.49 23.28
C CYS A 259 9.90 -1.60 24.48
N TYR A 260 9.85 -0.29 24.29
CA TYR A 260 9.47 0.66 25.34
C TYR A 260 8.02 0.48 25.79
N ALA A 261 7.09 0.28 24.84
CA ALA A 261 5.70 -0.03 25.16
C ALA A 261 5.58 -1.32 25.99
N ALA A 262 6.31 -2.38 25.63
CA ALA A 262 6.33 -3.64 26.38
C ALA A 262 6.91 -3.51 27.81
N LEU A 263 7.81 -2.54 28.01
CA LEU A 263 8.39 -2.19 29.32
C LEU A 263 7.55 -1.17 30.10
N ASN A 264 6.40 -0.75 29.57
CA ASN A 264 5.56 0.34 30.12
C ASN A 264 6.32 1.68 30.26
N GLN A 265 7.28 1.93 29.37
CA GLN A 265 8.01 3.20 29.25
C GLN A 265 7.30 4.08 28.22
N GLU A 266 6.19 4.68 28.66
CA GLU A 266 5.25 5.39 27.80
C GLU A 266 5.89 6.55 27.03
N GLY A 267 6.61 7.43 27.73
CA GLY A 267 7.22 8.61 27.12
C GLY A 267 8.22 8.24 26.02
N GLU A 268 9.07 7.25 26.26
CA GLU A 268 10.04 6.75 25.29
C GLU A 268 9.38 6.07 24.09
N ALA A 269 8.30 5.32 24.31
CA ALA A 269 7.53 4.71 23.22
C ALA A 269 6.89 5.79 22.33
N LEU A 270 6.19 6.76 22.92
CA LEU A 270 5.57 7.87 22.21
C LEU A 270 6.62 8.71 21.45
N ASN A 271 7.76 9.00 22.07
CA ASN A 271 8.85 9.73 21.42
C ASN A 271 9.34 9.04 20.14
N ASN A 272 9.45 7.70 20.13
CA ASN A 272 9.87 6.95 18.95
C ASN A 272 8.76 6.85 17.89
N LEU A 273 7.50 6.70 18.29
CA LEU A 273 6.36 6.72 17.36
C LEU A 273 6.20 8.08 16.68
N ASN A 274 6.30 9.16 17.45
CA ASN A 274 6.07 10.51 16.96
C ASN A 274 7.10 10.94 15.91
N ILE A 275 8.30 10.36 15.91
CA ILE A 275 9.27 10.57 14.82
C ILE A 275 8.71 10.07 13.48
N ILE A 276 8.04 8.92 13.47
CA ILE A 276 7.42 8.33 12.28
C ILE A 276 6.19 9.12 11.85
N ARG A 277 5.34 9.47 12.82
CA ARG A 277 4.09 10.23 12.61
C ARG A 277 4.33 11.64 12.09
N LYS A 278 5.29 12.36 12.68
CA LYS A 278 5.69 13.69 12.24
C LYS A 278 6.19 13.71 10.80
N ARG A 279 7.01 12.72 10.40
CA ARG A 279 7.43 12.57 9.00
C ARG A 279 6.24 12.27 8.09
N ALA A 280 5.28 11.46 8.55
CA ALA A 280 4.03 11.21 7.84
C ALA A 280 3.11 12.43 7.73
N GLY A 281 3.41 13.48 8.50
CA GLY A 281 2.66 14.74 8.47
C GLY A 281 1.35 14.67 9.24
N ILE A 282 1.21 13.68 10.11
CA ILE A 282 0.08 13.52 11.02
C ILE A 282 0.51 13.90 12.44
N ARG A 283 -0.46 14.18 13.32
CA ARG A 283 -0.19 14.69 14.66
C ARG A 283 0.62 13.72 15.52
N ASP A 284 1.37 14.28 16.45
CA ASP A 284 2.01 13.53 17.52
C ASP A 284 0.96 12.93 18.46
N LEU A 285 1.23 11.70 18.92
CA LEU A 285 0.48 11.05 20.00
C LEU A 285 0.95 11.57 21.36
N THR A 286 0.02 11.60 22.30
CA THR A 286 0.16 12.02 23.67
C THR A 286 -0.43 10.97 24.61
N SER A 287 -0.21 11.11 25.92
CA SER A 287 -0.82 10.24 26.92
C SER A 287 -2.35 10.21 26.87
N ALA A 288 -3.01 11.26 26.35
CA ALA A 288 -4.47 11.32 26.24
C ALA A 288 -5.01 10.30 25.23
N ASP A 289 -4.26 10.05 24.15
CA ASP A 289 -4.64 9.14 23.05
C ASP A 289 -4.61 7.67 23.48
N LEU A 290 -4.01 7.37 24.64
CA LEU A 290 -3.96 6.02 25.21
C LEU A 290 -5.30 5.59 25.82
N SER A 291 -6.25 6.53 25.96
CA SER A 291 -7.62 6.23 26.36
C SER A 291 -8.48 5.66 25.22
N GLU A 292 -8.09 5.94 23.97
CA GLU A 292 -8.79 5.50 22.75
C GLU A 292 -8.23 4.16 22.28
N MET A 293 -6.91 4.05 22.20
CA MET A 293 -6.22 2.82 21.81
C MET A 293 -4.98 2.60 22.70
N SER A 294 -4.72 1.35 23.08
CA SER A 294 -3.57 1.04 23.94
C SER A 294 -2.25 1.45 23.27
N LEU A 295 -1.23 1.81 24.06
CA LEU A 295 0.09 2.17 23.53
C LEU A 295 0.66 1.08 22.61
N MET A 296 0.49 -0.19 22.97
CA MET A 296 0.96 -1.31 22.14
C MET A 296 0.17 -1.40 20.82
N ASP A 297 -1.12 -1.09 20.82
CA ASP A 297 -1.92 -1.13 19.59
C ASP A 297 -1.62 0.07 18.67
N TRP A 298 -1.32 1.25 19.23
CA TRP A 298 -0.70 2.36 18.49
C TRP A 298 0.60 1.95 17.81
N VAL A 299 1.51 1.28 18.54
CA VAL A 299 2.75 0.76 17.95
C VAL A 299 2.46 -0.23 16.83
N ARG A 300 1.55 -1.19 17.05
CA ARG A 300 1.21 -2.23 16.08
C ARG A 300 0.59 -1.64 14.81
N ASN A 301 -0.26 -0.61 14.94
CA ASN A 301 -0.89 0.03 13.80
C ASN A 301 0.10 0.92 13.04
N GLU A 302 0.92 1.71 13.73
CA GLU A 302 1.97 2.51 13.08
C GLU A 302 2.95 1.61 12.32
N ARG A 303 3.29 0.44 12.89
CA ARG A 303 4.10 -0.58 12.22
C ARG A 303 3.39 -1.21 11.03
N PHE A 304 2.08 -1.45 11.11
CA PHE A 304 1.29 -1.97 10.00
C PHE A 304 1.28 -1.00 8.80
N VAL A 305 1.05 0.29 9.06
CA VAL A 305 1.00 1.34 8.04
C VAL A 305 2.39 1.55 7.44
N GLU A 306 3.37 1.88 8.28
CA GLU A 306 4.70 2.28 7.83
C GLU A 306 5.39 1.17 7.03
N LEU A 307 5.34 -0.07 7.53
CA LEU A 307 6.00 -1.24 6.93
C LEU A 307 5.05 -2.06 6.03
N PHE A 308 3.96 -1.43 5.54
CA PHE A 308 3.01 -2.08 4.63
C PHE A 308 3.73 -2.68 3.43
N GLU A 309 3.44 -3.95 3.10
CA GLU A 309 4.10 -4.72 2.02
C GLU A 309 5.62 -4.90 2.10
N GLU A 310 6.25 -4.69 3.26
CA GLU A 310 7.70 -4.89 3.46
C GLU A 310 8.02 -6.25 4.12
N GLY A 311 7.08 -7.20 4.11
CA GLY A 311 7.29 -8.56 4.63
C GLY A 311 7.15 -8.71 6.15
N HIS A 312 6.84 -7.64 6.89
CA HIS A 312 6.74 -7.67 8.35
C HIS A 312 5.44 -8.30 8.88
N ARG A 313 4.28 -7.96 8.29
CA ARG A 313 2.96 -8.32 8.84
C ARG A 313 2.77 -9.83 9.09
N TYR A 314 3.34 -10.67 8.23
CA TYR A 314 3.30 -12.13 8.41
C TYR A 314 3.95 -12.56 9.73
N TYR A 315 5.12 -12.02 10.06
CA TYR A 315 5.87 -12.36 11.27
C TYR A 315 5.33 -11.62 12.49
N ASP A 316 4.93 -10.35 12.33
CA ASP A 316 4.38 -9.53 13.40
C ASP A 316 3.11 -10.15 14.03
N LEU A 317 2.15 -10.57 13.20
CA LEU A 317 0.94 -11.24 13.69
C LEU A 317 1.25 -12.55 14.45
N ARG A 318 2.29 -13.26 14.04
CA ARG A 318 2.70 -14.54 14.66
C ARG A 318 3.39 -14.33 15.99
N ARG A 319 4.39 -13.44 16.06
CA ARG A 319 5.15 -13.18 17.29
C ARG A 319 4.31 -12.47 18.36
N TRP A 320 3.28 -11.71 17.96
CA TRP A 320 2.30 -11.15 18.88
C TRP A 320 1.21 -12.15 19.30
N ALA A 321 1.22 -13.36 18.75
CA ALA A 321 0.21 -14.39 18.96
C ALA A 321 -1.24 -13.99 18.60
N ILE A 322 -1.43 -12.96 17.76
CA ILE A 322 -2.75 -12.47 17.32
C ILE A 322 -3.16 -12.98 15.91
N ALA A 323 -2.33 -13.83 15.30
CA ALA A 323 -2.64 -14.46 14.02
C ALA A 323 -4.00 -15.21 13.98
N PRO A 324 -4.45 -15.94 15.03
CA PRO A 324 -5.78 -16.55 15.05
C PRO A 324 -6.91 -15.54 14.87
N ASP A 325 -6.79 -14.35 15.45
CA ASP A 325 -7.84 -13.34 15.36
C ASP A 325 -7.84 -12.63 14.02
N LYS A 326 -6.65 -12.34 13.48
CA LYS A 326 -6.51 -11.55 12.26
C LYS A 326 -6.56 -12.40 10.98
N LEU A 327 -6.15 -13.68 11.03
CA LEU A 327 -6.01 -14.54 9.85
C LEU A 327 -7.06 -15.65 9.73
N LYS A 328 -7.98 -15.81 10.70
CA LYS A 328 -9.11 -16.76 10.61
C LYS A 328 -10.03 -16.51 9.42
N ALA A 329 -10.95 -17.45 9.19
CA ALA A 329 -12.03 -17.29 8.22
C ALA A 329 -12.92 -16.09 8.60
N GLY A 330 -13.51 -15.42 7.61
CA GLY A 330 -14.49 -14.35 7.88
C GLY A 330 -13.91 -12.97 8.20
N THR A 331 -12.58 -12.76 8.14
CA THR A 331 -11.95 -11.48 8.52
C THR A 331 -11.53 -10.59 7.36
N ARG A 332 -11.50 -11.11 6.14
CA ARG A 332 -10.98 -10.41 4.96
C ARG A 332 -12.13 -9.92 4.10
N PHE A 333 -12.31 -8.61 4.06
CA PHE A 333 -13.33 -7.94 3.26
C PHE A 333 -12.72 -7.18 2.09
N ALA A 334 -13.54 -6.96 1.08
CA ALA A 334 -13.25 -6.31 -0.19
C ALA A 334 -14.45 -5.46 -0.62
N LEU A 335 -14.29 -4.64 -1.66
CA LEU A 335 -15.41 -4.14 -2.45
C LEU A 335 -15.84 -5.17 -3.50
N ASN A 336 -16.92 -4.91 -4.23
CA ASN A 336 -17.43 -5.80 -5.27
C ASN A 336 -16.70 -5.61 -6.61
N GLY A 337 -15.39 -5.88 -6.59
CA GLY A 337 -14.50 -5.74 -7.75
C GLY A 337 -14.59 -6.87 -8.79
N LEU A 338 -15.39 -7.92 -8.54
CA LEU A 338 -15.52 -9.09 -9.40
C LEU A 338 -16.88 -9.16 -10.13
N THR A 339 -17.44 -7.98 -10.43
CA THR A 339 -18.71 -7.83 -11.16
C THR A 339 -18.47 -7.15 -12.52
N LEU A 340 -19.24 -7.52 -13.54
CA LEU A 340 -19.14 -6.91 -14.87
C LEU A 340 -19.88 -5.58 -14.90
N ASN A 341 -19.16 -4.49 -15.18
CA ASN A 341 -19.72 -3.14 -15.28
C ASN A 341 -20.70 -2.77 -14.14
N PRO A 342 -20.31 -2.97 -12.86
CA PRO A 342 -21.19 -2.67 -11.74
C PRO A 342 -21.54 -1.19 -11.72
N THR A 343 -22.72 -0.87 -11.20
CA THR A 343 -23.02 0.52 -10.79
C THR A 343 -22.06 0.95 -9.68
N PHE A 344 -22.00 2.25 -9.40
CA PHE A 344 -21.23 2.77 -8.27
C PHE A 344 -21.65 2.10 -6.95
N GLU A 345 -22.96 1.97 -6.72
CA GLU A 345 -23.52 1.42 -5.49
C GLU A 345 -23.23 -0.08 -5.38
N GLU A 346 -23.31 -0.82 -6.49
CA GLU A 346 -22.95 -2.24 -6.54
C GLU A 346 -21.46 -2.45 -6.27
N PHE A 347 -20.58 -1.67 -6.90
CA PHE A 347 -19.12 -1.77 -6.72
C PHE A 347 -18.73 -1.46 -5.27
N ASN A 348 -19.24 -0.37 -4.70
CA ASN A 348 -18.88 0.10 -3.38
C ASN A 348 -19.61 -0.63 -2.24
N THR A 349 -19.99 -1.89 -2.45
CA THR A 349 -20.56 -2.75 -1.41
C THR A 349 -19.45 -3.56 -0.73
N PRO A 350 -19.25 -3.45 0.60
CA PRO A 350 -18.34 -4.33 1.33
C PRO A 350 -18.81 -5.78 1.29
N MET A 351 -17.91 -6.69 0.91
CA MET A 351 -18.19 -8.12 0.82
C MET A 351 -17.06 -8.93 1.45
N LEU A 352 -17.42 -10.07 2.01
CA LEU A 352 -16.43 -11.05 2.44
C LEU A 352 -15.71 -11.61 1.20
N ILE A 353 -14.38 -11.70 1.26
CA ILE A 353 -13.60 -12.33 0.18
C ILE A 353 -13.90 -13.83 0.17
N ASP A 354 -14.45 -14.31 -0.95
CA ASP A 354 -14.80 -15.71 -1.16
C ASP A 354 -13.55 -16.54 -1.52
N GLN A 355 -12.78 -16.86 -0.49
CA GLN A 355 -11.62 -17.74 -0.54
C GLN A 355 -11.57 -18.60 0.72
N PRO A 356 -11.03 -19.83 0.66
CA PRO A 356 -11.01 -20.77 1.78
C PRO A 356 -9.93 -20.43 2.82
N PHE A 357 -9.77 -19.15 3.17
CA PHE A 357 -8.85 -18.71 4.21
C PHE A 357 -9.26 -19.26 5.56
N LYS A 358 -8.31 -19.87 6.25
CA LYS A 358 -8.47 -20.38 7.60
C LYS A 358 -7.17 -20.26 8.36
N TRP A 359 -7.29 -20.19 9.68
CA TRP A 359 -6.16 -20.28 10.58
C TRP A 359 -6.24 -21.56 11.39
N ASP A 360 -5.11 -22.24 11.53
CA ASP A 360 -4.84 -23.34 12.45
C ASP A 360 -3.58 -23.01 13.25
N THR A 361 -3.56 -23.31 14.54
CA THR A 361 -2.42 -23.06 15.43
C THR A 361 -1.10 -23.62 14.87
N LYS A 362 -1.11 -24.73 14.13
CA LYS A 362 0.13 -25.23 13.52
C LYS A 362 0.82 -24.23 12.59
N GLN A 363 0.07 -23.32 11.96
CA GLN A 363 0.56 -22.33 11.00
C GLN A 363 1.38 -21.19 11.63
N TYR A 364 1.57 -21.19 12.96
CA TYR A 364 2.60 -20.37 13.59
C TYR A 364 4.00 -20.77 13.12
N LEU A 365 4.23 -22.06 12.85
CA LEU A 365 5.50 -22.61 12.40
C LEU A 365 5.38 -23.16 10.97
N LEU A 366 6.46 -23.06 10.20
CA LEU A 366 6.54 -23.75 8.91
C LEU A 366 6.83 -25.24 9.17
N PRO A 367 6.24 -26.16 8.39
CA PRO A 367 6.57 -27.57 8.50
C PRO A 367 8.03 -27.80 8.09
N VAL A 368 8.70 -28.72 8.79
CA VAL A 368 9.94 -29.33 8.31
C VAL A 368 9.61 -30.11 7.05
N TRP A 369 10.45 -29.95 6.02
CA TRP A 369 10.21 -30.52 4.70
C TRP A 369 10.22 -32.05 4.73
N SER A 370 9.10 -32.65 4.34
CA SER A 370 8.98 -34.08 4.07
C SER A 370 8.20 -34.29 2.78
N ARG A 371 8.77 -35.07 1.85
CA ARG A 371 8.12 -35.60 0.65
C ARG A 371 8.54 -37.06 0.48
N SER A 372 7.78 -37.80 -0.33
CA SER A 372 8.00 -39.24 -0.58
C SER A 372 9.44 -39.62 -0.94
N ASP A 373 10.19 -38.72 -1.58
CA ASP A 373 11.50 -39.01 -2.14
C ASP A 373 12.65 -38.27 -1.41
N TYR A 374 12.34 -37.29 -0.55
CA TYR A 374 13.28 -36.50 0.23
C TYR A 374 12.62 -36.06 1.53
N ASP A 375 13.03 -36.70 2.62
CA ASP A 375 12.48 -36.45 3.95
C ASP A 375 13.59 -36.08 4.93
N GLU A 376 13.61 -34.81 5.35
CA GLU A 376 14.58 -34.30 6.32
C GLU A 376 14.38 -34.94 7.70
N LEU A 377 13.14 -35.30 8.05
CA LEU A 377 12.84 -36.01 9.30
C LEU A 377 13.35 -37.45 9.27
N TYR A 378 13.22 -38.12 8.12
CA TYR A 378 13.79 -39.46 7.94
C TYR A 378 15.33 -39.42 7.96
N SER A 379 15.92 -38.41 7.32
CA SER A 379 17.36 -38.29 7.14
C SER A 379 18.09 -37.93 8.44
N ASN A 380 17.41 -37.25 9.37
CA ASN A 380 17.96 -36.84 10.66
C ASN A 380 17.11 -37.40 11.83
N PRO A 381 17.52 -38.52 12.46
CA PRO A 381 16.76 -39.15 13.54
C PRO A 381 16.61 -38.29 14.82
N GLN A 382 17.35 -37.19 14.94
CA GLN A 382 17.23 -36.23 16.05
C GLN A 382 16.25 -35.09 15.73
N MET A 383 15.82 -34.95 14.47
CA MET A 383 14.87 -33.93 14.06
C MET A 383 13.44 -34.34 14.43
N VAL A 384 12.66 -33.37 14.90
CA VAL A 384 11.24 -33.55 15.22
C VAL A 384 10.44 -32.53 14.41
N GLN A 385 9.27 -32.94 13.93
CA GLN A 385 8.38 -32.08 13.17
C GLN A 385 7.80 -30.95 14.05
N ALA A 386 7.45 -29.83 13.41
CA ALA A 386 6.66 -28.77 14.02
C ALA A 386 5.29 -29.30 14.49
N PRO A 387 4.76 -28.86 15.65
CA PRO A 387 3.49 -29.36 16.17
C PRO A 387 2.32 -29.23 15.18
N GLY A 388 1.58 -30.34 14.97
CA GLY A 388 0.37 -30.39 14.15
C GLY A 388 0.56 -30.67 12.65
N TYR A 389 1.80 -30.87 12.20
CA TYR A 389 2.14 -31.26 10.82
C TYR A 389 2.48 -32.73 10.67
#